data_AF-A0A2D4MQ35-F1
#
_entry.id   AF-A0A2D4MQ35-F1
#
_cell.length_a   1.000
_cell.length_b   1.000
_cell.length_c   1.000
_cell.angle_alpha   90.00
_cell.angle_beta   90.00
_cell.angle_gamma   90.00
#
_symmetry.space_group_name_H-M   'P 1'
#
loop_
_entity.id
_entity.type
_entity.pdbx_description
1 polymer ?
#
loop_
_entity_poly.entity_id
_entity_poly.type
_entity_poly.pdbx_seq_one_letter_code
_entity_poly.pdbx_strand_id
1 'polypeptide(L)'
;MRSRSNSGVRLDGYARLVQQTILNHQNPVTGLLSASTEQKDAWVRDNIYSILAVWGLGMAYRKNADRDEDKAKAYELEQNVVKLMRGLLQCMMRQVDKVEKFKHTQSTKDCLHAKYNTATCETVVADDKWGHLQVDATSLYLLFLAQMTASGLRIIFTLDEVAFIQNLVFYIEAAYKVADYGMWERGDKTNQGIPELNASSVGMAKAALEAIDELDLFGAGGGQRSVIHVLPDEVEHCQVNMSPFHWDIQEAIMKLF
;
A
#
# COMPACT_ATOMS: atom_id res chain seq x y z
N MET A 1 -14.77 36.44 17.18
CA MET A 1 -14.09 35.24 16.65
C MET A 1 -13.77 34.31 17.81
N ARG A 2 -14.27 33.06 17.82
CA ARG A 2 -13.86 32.09 18.85
C ARG A 2 -12.37 31.76 18.65
N SER A 3 -11.61 31.67 19.74
CA SER A 3 -10.23 31.17 19.69
C SER A 3 -10.22 29.74 19.13
N ARG A 4 -9.20 29.38 18.36
CA ARG A 4 -9.07 28.02 17.79
C ARG A 4 -8.63 27.06 18.90
N SER A 5 -9.09 25.81 18.86
CA SER A 5 -8.74 24.81 19.86
C SER A 5 -7.22 24.55 19.86
N ASN A 6 -6.65 24.17 21.00
CA ASN A 6 -5.22 23.81 21.10
C ASN A 6 -4.87 22.66 20.13
N SER A 7 -5.81 21.75 19.88
CA SER A 7 -5.67 20.69 18.88
C SER A 7 -5.51 21.24 17.47
N GLY A 8 -6.35 22.20 17.05
CA GLY A 8 -6.24 22.81 15.72
C GLY A 8 -4.90 23.52 15.49
N VAL A 9 -4.34 24.17 16.51
CA VAL A 9 -3.00 24.81 16.43
C VAL A 9 -1.89 23.76 16.25
N ARG A 10 -1.98 22.62 16.95
CA ARG A 10 -1.01 21.52 16.79
C ARG A 10 -1.10 20.88 15.41
N LEU A 11 -2.32 20.63 14.91
CA LEU A 11 -2.53 20.07 13.58
C LEU A 11 -1.91 20.96 12.49
N ASP A 12 -2.02 22.28 12.61
CA ASP A 12 -1.35 23.22 11.69
C ASP A 12 0.17 23.16 11.76
N GLY A 13 0.73 22.84 12.92
CA GLY A 13 2.15 22.53 13.07
C GLY A 13 2.54 21.28 12.26
N TYR A 14 1.76 20.21 12.40
CA TYR A 14 1.99 18.96 11.65
C TYR A 14 1.75 19.13 10.15
N ALA A 15 0.75 19.92 9.73
CA ALA A 15 0.51 20.23 8.33
C ALA A 15 1.70 20.93 7.68
N ARG A 16 2.30 21.91 8.38
CA ARG A 16 3.52 22.56 7.89
C ARG A 16 4.68 21.57 7.78
N LEU A 17 4.85 20.68 8.77
CA LEU A 17 5.90 19.66 8.73
C LEU A 17 5.70 18.73 7.54
N VAL A 18 4.52 18.12 7.40
CA VAL A 18 4.16 17.25 6.27
C VAL A 18 4.36 17.94 4.92
N GLN A 19 3.98 19.22 4.81
CA GLN A 19 4.16 19.98 3.59
C GLN A 19 5.64 20.17 3.22
N GLN A 20 6.50 20.37 4.22
CA GLN A 20 7.93 20.64 4.03
C GLN A 20 8.79 19.38 3.87
N THR A 21 8.32 18.22 4.35
CA THR A 21 9.12 16.99 4.35
C THR A 21 8.59 15.91 3.42
N ILE A 22 7.30 15.93 3.05
CA ILE A 22 6.67 14.89 2.23
C ILE A 22 6.03 15.51 0.98
N LEU A 23 5.04 16.40 1.16
CA LEU A 23 4.20 16.84 0.03
C LEU A 23 4.92 17.77 -0.96
N ASN A 24 5.96 18.49 -0.53
CA ASN A 24 6.81 19.25 -1.47
C ASN A 24 7.61 18.35 -2.44
N HIS A 25 7.77 17.06 -2.13
CA HIS A 25 8.45 16.08 -2.96
C HIS A 25 7.48 15.20 -3.75
N GLN A 26 6.17 15.33 -3.52
CA GLN A 26 5.15 14.55 -4.23
C GLN A 26 5.05 14.98 -5.69
N ASN A 27 5.17 14.01 -6.61
CA ASN A 27 5.08 14.30 -8.03
C ASN A 27 3.69 14.87 -8.40
N PRO A 28 3.63 16.03 -9.08
CA PRO A 28 2.37 16.71 -9.35
C PRO A 28 1.52 16.01 -10.42
N VAL A 29 2.03 15.02 -11.14
CA VAL A 29 1.28 14.26 -12.15
C VAL A 29 0.88 12.91 -11.57
N THR A 30 1.87 12.09 -11.19
CA THR A 30 1.64 10.70 -10.78
C THR A 30 1.23 10.56 -9.31
N GLY A 31 1.54 11.55 -8.47
CA GLY A 31 1.39 11.46 -7.01
C GLY A 31 2.47 10.64 -6.31
N LEU A 32 3.43 10.07 -7.04
CA LEU A 32 4.51 9.26 -6.47
C LEU A 32 5.57 10.12 -5.77
N LEU A 33 6.26 9.52 -4.82
CA LEU A 33 7.41 10.04 -4.11
C LEU A 33 8.66 9.26 -4.52
N SER A 34 9.75 9.99 -4.80
CA SER A 34 11.08 9.40 -4.92
C SER A 34 11.62 9.00 -3.55
N ALA A 35 12.42 7.93 -3.48
CA ALA A 35 13.04 7.48 -2.24
C ALA A 35 13.98 8.54 -1.61
N SER A 36 14.73 9.29 -2.44
CA SER A 36 15.51 10.45 -1.98
C SER A 36 15.79 11.45 -3.11
N THR A 37 16.50 12.53 -2.80
CA THR A 37 17.03 13.48 -3.79
C THR A 37 18.01 12.84 -4.77
N GLU A 38 18.76 11.82 -4.33
CA GLU A 38 19.67 11.03 -5.16
C GLU A 38 18.97 9.84 -5.80
N GLN A 39 18.09 9.15 -5.05
CA GLN A 39 17.35 7.97 -5.50
C GLN A 39 15.96 8.37 -6.02
N LYS A 40 15.90 8.62 -7.32
CA LYS A 40 14.71 9.19 -7.98
C LYS A 40 13.59 8.20 -8.26
N ASP A 41 13.83 6.90 -8.08
CA ASP A 41 12.81 5.86 -8.28
C ASP A 41 11.81 5.86 -7.10
N ALA A 42 10.58 5.47 -7.39
CA ALA A 42 9.50 5.34 -6.43
C ALA A 42 9.34 3.88 -6.02
N TRP A 43 9.84 3.51 -4.85
CA TRP A 43 9.55 2.21 -4.24
C TRP A 43 8.11 2.18 -3.71
N VAL A 44 7.43 1.06 -3.93
CA VAL A 44 6.04 0.86 -3.45
C VAL A 44 5.96 1.06 -1.94
N ARG A 45 6.87 0.41 -1.20
CA ARG A 45 6.89 0.43 0.27
C ARG A 45 7.11 1.85 0.82
N ASP A 46 8.11 2.54 0.32
CA ASP A 46 8.49 3.90 0.75
C ASP A 46 7.37 4.91 0.51
N ASN A 47 6.70 4.80 -0.63
CA ASN A 47 5.55 5.62 -0.97
C ASN A 47 4.41 5.42 0.03
N ILE A 48 4.08 4.16 0.34
CA ILE A 48 3.01 3.84 1.28
C ILE A 48 3.37 4.36 2.68
N TYR A 49 4.55 4.02 3.22
CA TYR A 49 4.93 4.48 4.55
C TYR A 49 4.97 6.00 4.69
N SER A 50 5.43 6.70 3.65
CA SER A 50 5.45 8.17 3.65
C SER A 50 4.04 8.75 3.66
N ILE A 51 3.11 8.18 2.87
CA ILE A 51 1.76 8.73 2.75
C ILE A 51 0.89 8.47 3.98
N LEU A 52 1.23 7.50 4.84
CA LEU A 52 0.51 7.25 6.10
C LEU A 52 0.50 8.46 7.02
N ALA A 53 1.59 9.23 7.08
CA ALA A 53 1.64 10.45 7.90
C ALA A 53 0.65 11.51 7.39
N VAL A 54 0.48 11.61 6.07
CA VAL A 54 -0.47 12.53 5.41
C VAL A 54 -1.90 12.06 5.65
N TRP A 55 -2.17 10.76 5.51
CA TRP A 55 -3.47 10.16 5.74
C TRP A 55 -3.91 10.30 7.20
N GLY A 56 -3.03 9.97 8.16
CA GLY A 56 -3.31 10.13 9.58
C GLY A 56 -3.58 11.58 9.97
N LEU A 57 -2.86 12.54 9.37
CA LEU A 57 -3.14 13.96 9.56
C LEU A 57 -4.49 14.37 8.96
N GLY A 58 -4.84 13.90 7.76
CA GLY A 58 -6.14 14.12 7.13
C GLY A 58 -7.29 13.61 8.00
N MET A 59 -7.18 12.38 8.51
CA MET A 59 -8.13 11.82 9.47
C MET A 59 -8.23 12.65 10.75
N ALA A 60 -7.10 13.12 11.29
CA ALA A 60 -7.09 13.94 12.49
C ALA A 60 -7.79 15.29 12.27
N TYR A 61 -7.56 15.95 11.12
CA TYR A 61 -8.33 17.15 10.76
C TYR A 61 -9.81 16.84 10.60
N ARG A 62 -10.18 15.77 9.89
CA ARG A 62 -11.58 15.38 9.69
C ARG A 62 -12.31 15.16 11.01
N LYS A 63 -11.67 14.49 11.98
CA LYS A 63 -12.24 14.23 13.32
C LYS A 63 -12.36 15.49 14.19
N ASN A 64 -11.49 16.48 13.98
CA ASN A 64 -11.44 17.72 14.79
C ASN A 64 -11.89 18.95 14.01
N ALA A 65 -12.63 18.78 12.91
CA ALA A 65 -12.99 19.88 12.01
C ALA A 65 -14.09 20.77 12.61
N ASP A 66 -13.67 21.75 13.42
CA ASP A 66 -14.57 22.76 14.00
C ASP A 66 -14.94 23.87 13.01
N ARG A 67 -14.17 24.02 11.93
CA ARG A 67 -14.27 25.09 10.93
C ARG A 67 -14.20 24.54 9.52
N ASP A 68 -14.74 25.28 8.56
CA ASP A 68 -14.68 24.90 7.15
C ASP A 68 -13.25 24.87 6.60
N GLU A 69 -12.36 25.72 7.13
CA GLU A 69 -10.91 25.66 6.82
C GLU A 69 -10.27 24.33 7.22
N ASP A 70 -10.67 23.74 8.36
CA ASP A 70 -10.15 22.46 8.82
C ASP A 70 -10.66 21.31 7.94
N LYS A 71 -11.91 21.39 7.48
CA LYS A 71 -12.47 20.45 6.50
C LYS A 71 -11.76 20.52 5.15
N ALA A 72 -11.47 21.74 4.68
CA ALA A 72 -10.73 21.95 3.43
C ALA A 72 -9.33 21.34 3.50
N LYS A 73 -8.60 21.57 4.61
CA LYS A 73 -7.29 20.94 4.85
C LYS A 73 -7.35 19.43 4.89
N ALA A 74 -8.34 18.85 5.59
CA ALA A 74 -8.55 17.40 5.60
C ALA A 74 -8.71 16.88 4.17
N TYR A 75 -9.59 17.51 3.38
CA TYR A 75 -9.86 17.11 2.01
C TYR A 75 -8.60 17.19 1.12
N GLU A 76 -7.84 18.28 1.21
CA GLU A 76 -6.60 18.43 0.43
C GLU A 76 -5.56 17.35 0.77
N LEU A 77 -5.35 17.06 2.06
CA LEU A 77 -4.46 15.99 2.51
C LEU A 77 -4.92 14.63 1.98
N GLU A 78 -6.21 14.34 2.07
CA GLU A 78 -6.80 13.10 1.57
C GLU A 78 -6.70 12.96 0.06
N GLN A 79 -6.85 14.05 -0.71
CA GLN A 79 -6.64 14.01 -2.16
C GLN A 79 -5.18 13.71 -2.53
N ASN A 80 -4.21 14.19 -1.74
CA ASN A 80 -2.80 13.82 -1.93
C ASN A 80 -2.56 12.33 -1.66
N VAL A 81 -3.24 11.75 -0.66
CA VAL A 81 -3.20 10.31 -0.36
C VAL A 81 -3.79 9.50 -1.52
N VAL A 82 -5.00 9.86 -1.97
CA VAL A 82 -5.67 9.21 -3.11
C VAL A 82 -4.78 9.26 -4.34
N LYS A 83 -4.17 10.40 -4.62
CA LYS A 83 -3.30 10.57 -5.79
C LYS A 83 -2.10 9.63 -5.76
N LEU A 84 -1.41 9.50 -4.62
CA LEU A 84 -0.28 8.57 -4.49
C LEU A 84 -0.70 7.11 -4.65
N MET A 85 -1.78 6.70 -3.97
CA MET A 85 -2.26 5.31 -4.04
C MET A 85 -2.74 4.94 -5.45
N ARG A 86 -3.31 5.90 -6.18
CA ARG A 86 -3.65 5.73 -7.61
C ARG A 86 -2.42 5.73 -8.52
N GLY A 87 -1.38 6.51 -8.19
CA GLY A 87 -0.09 6.43 -8.89
C GLY A 87 0.52 5.04 -8.81
N LEU A 88 0.53 4.43 -7.62
CA LEU A 88 0.99 3.05 -7.42
C LEU A 88 0.10 2.04 -8.16
N LEU A 89 -1.23 2.20 -8.11
CA LEU A 89 -2.17 1.37 -8.89
C LEU A 89 -1.81 1.39 -10.38
N GLN A 90 -1.58 2.59 -10.93
CA GLN A 90 -1.22 2.76 -12.33
C GLN A 90 0.10 2.06 -12.67
N CYS A 91 1.10 2.11 -11.79
CA CYS A 91 2.37 1.41 -11.97
C CYS A 91 2.16 -0.12 -12.06
N MET A 92 1.35 -0.67 -11.16
CA MET A 92 1.09 -2.11 -11.12
C MET A 92 0.21 -2.57 -12.28
N MET A 93 -0.83 -1.81 -12.65
CA MET A 93 -1.72 -2.13 -13.77
C MET A 93 -0.99 -2.15 -15.12
N ARG A 94 0.07 -1.35 -15.29
CA ARG A 94 0.94 -1.40 -16.49
C ARG A 94 1.71 -2.72 -16.63
N GLN A 95 1.75 -3.53 -15.59
CA GLN A 95 2.37 -4.86 -15.58
C GLN A 95 1.32 -5.97 -15.42
N VAL A 96 0.08 -5.75 -15.84
CA VAL A 96 -1.01 -6.73 -15.73
C VAL A 96 -0.66 -8.11 -16.31
N ASP A 97 0.06 -8.16 -17.43
CA ASP A 97 0.52 -9.41 -18.04
C ASP A 97 1.44 -10.21 -17.12
N LYS A 98 2.25 -9.51 -16.31
CA LYS A 98 3.12 -10.14 -15.29
C LYS A 98 2.28 -10.72 -14.16
N VAL A 99 1.33 -9.97 -13.64
CA VAL A 99 0.41 -10.43 -12.58
C VAL A 99 -0.33 -11.70 -13.01
N GLU A 100 -0.85 -11.72 -14.24
CA GLU A 100 -1.54 -12.90 -14.77
C GLU A 100 -0.61 -14.10 -14.89
N LYS A 101 0.59 -13.90 -15.46
CA LYS A 101 1.58 -14.97 -15.61
C LYS A 101 2.05 -15.52 -14.25
N PHE A 102 2.24 -14.65 -13.27
CA PHE A 102 2.74 -15.00 -11.94
C PHE A 102 1.82 -15.98 -11.19
N LYS A 103 0.49 -15.91 -11.40
CA LYS A 103 -0.47 -16.87 -10.81
C LYS A 103 -0.11 -18.32 -11.09
N HIS A 104 0.51 -18.57 -12.24
CA HIS A 104 0.92 -19.91 -12.66
C HIS A 104 2.40 -20.17 -12.40
N THR A 105 3.27 -19.18 -12.60
CA THR A 105 4.72 -19.42 -12.58
C THR A 105 5.36 -19.21 -11.22
N GLN A 106 4.83 -18.29 -10.40
CA GLN A 106 5.40 -17.85 -9.13
C GLN A 106 6.90 -17.53 -9.23
N SER A 107 7.34 -17.09 -10.42
CA SER A 107 8.75 -16.87 -10.73
C SER A 107 9.17 -15.43 -10.45
N THR A 108 10.40 -15.26 -9.96
CA THR A 108 11.02 -13.93 -9.81
C THR A 108 11.09 -13.13 -11.11
N LYS A 109 11.03 -13.76 -12.28
CA LYS A 109 11.04 -13.06 -13.58
C LYS A 109 9.67 -12.51 -13.96
N ASP A 110 8.62 -13.18 -13.52
CA ASP A 110 7.23 -12.85 -13.88
C ASP A 110 6.53 -12.01 -12.80
N CYS A 111 7.27 -11.55 -11.78
CA CYS A 111 6.74 -10.77 -10.67
C CYS A 111 6.57 -9.28 -11.01
N LEU A 112 5.75 -8.58 -10.23
CA LEU A 112 5.71 -7.11 -10.25
C LEU A 112 7.06 -6.52 -9.86
N HIS A 113 7.43 -5.39 -10.47
CA HIS A 113 8.57 -4.60 -10.00
C HIS A 113 8.29 -3.96 -8.64
N ALA A 114 9.31 -3.84 -7.81
CA ALA A 114 9.21 -3.20 -6.50
C ALA A 114 9.28 -1.67 -6.57
N LYS A 115 9.76 -1.12 -7.69
CA LYS A 115 10.02 0.31 -7.88
C LYS A 115 9.77 0.79 -9.31
N TYR A 116 9.44 2.07 -9.43
CA TYR A 116 8.97 2.68 -10.67
C TYR A 116 9.59 4.05 -10.93
N ASN A 117 9.51 4.51 -12.17
CA ASN A 117 9.86 5.87 -12.50
C ASN A 117 8.80 6.81 -11.91
N THR A 118 9.24 7.71 -11.03
CA THR A 118 8.37 8.65 -10.32
C THR A 118 7.54 9.54 -11.27
N ALA A 119 8.04 9.88 -12.45
CA ALA A 119 7.37 10.77 -13.40
C ALA A 119 6.51 10.03 -14.44
N THR A 120 6.87 8.81 -14.83
CA THR A 120 6.22 8.10 -15.94
C THR A 120 5.43 6.86 -15.53
N CYS A 121 5.59 6.37 -14.29
CA CYS A 121 5.05 5.08 -13.81
C CYS A 121 5.61 3.85 -14.54
N GLU A 122 6.73 3.98 -15.25
CA GLU A 122 7.37 2.89 -16.00
C GLU A 122 8.34 2.10 -15.13
N THR A 123 8.66 0.88 -15.56
CA THR A 123 9.75 0.07 -15.00
C THR A 123 11.10 0.75 -15.23
N VAL A 124 11.97 0.77 -14.22
CA VAL A 124 13.26 1.50 -14.26
C VAL A 124 14.48 0.62 -14.51
N VAL A 125 14.33 -0.69 -14.35
CA VAL A 125 15.38 -1.69 -14.55
C VAL A 125 14.78 -2.96 -15.14
N ALA A 126 15.56 -3.80 -15.81
CA ALA A 126 15.05 -5.05 -16.36
C ALA A 126 14.69 -6.08 -15.27
N ASP A 127 13.89 -7.09 -15.64
CA ASP A 127 13.34 -8.10 -14.73
C ASP A 127 14.39 -8.91 -13.94
N ASP A 128 15.60 -9.06 -14.50
CA ASP A 128 16.70 -9.84 -13.92
C ASP A 128 17.75 -8.98 -13.20
N LYS A 129 17.54 -7.66 -13.12
CA LYS A 129 18.54 -6.70 -12.60
C LYS A 129 18.29 -6.24 -11.17
N TRP A 130 17.21 -6.70 -10.56
CA TRP A 130 16.81 -6.26 -9.22
C TRP A 130 16.02 -7.35 -8.50
N GLY A 131 16.05 -7.31 -7.17
CA GLY A 131 15.24 -8.16 -6.30
C GLY A 131 13.77 -7.74 -6.29
N HIS A 132 13.09 -7.87 -7.44
CA HIS A 132 11.76 -7.31 -7.68
C HIS A 132 10.64 -8.02 -6.91
N LEU A 133 10.72 -9.35 -6.79
CA LEU A 133 9.69 -10.12 -6.08
C LEU A 133 9.73 -9.76 -4.61
N GLN A 134 8.88 -8.83 -4.20
CA GLN A 134 8.73 -8.32 -2.84
C GLN A 134 7.24 -8.42 -2.49
N VAL A 135 6.85 -9.56 -1.94
CA VAL A 135 5.44 -9.88 -1.66
C VAL A 135 4.90 -8.98 -0.56
N ASP A 136 5.76 -8.61 0.39
CA ASP A 136 5.43 -7.65 1.45
C ASP A 136 4.98 -6.29 0.90
N ALA A 137 5.60 -5.78 -0.16
CA ALA A 137 5.30 -4.45 -0.69
C ALA A 137 3.92 -4.41 -1.38
N THR A 138 3.59 -5.47 -2.12
CA THR A 138 2.25 -5.62 -2.73
C THR A 138 1.18 -5.84 -1.67
N SER A 139 1.50 -6.63 -0.64
CA SER A 139 0.60 -6.87 0.49
C SER A 139 0.35 -5.59 1.30
N LEU A 140 1.39 -4.79 1.54
CA LEU A 140 1.28 -3.50 2.22
C LEU A 140 0.36 -2.54 1.45
N TYR A 141 0.43 -2.54 0.12
CA TYR A 141 -0.46 -1.76 -0.72
C TYR A 141 -1.92 -2.18 -0.52
N LEU A 142 -2.21 -3.48 -0.57
CA LEU A 142 -3.57 -4.01 -0.39
C LEU A 142 -4.12 -3.75 1.02
N LEU A 143 -3.31 -3.94 2.05
CA LEU A 143 -3.67 -3.64 3.43
C LEU A 143 -4.10 -2.17 3.58
N PHE A 144 -3.28 -1.23 3.10
CA PHE A 144 -3.61 0.19 3.24
C PHE A 144 -4.67 0.67 2.25
N LEU A 145 -4.79 0.05 1.08
CA LEU A 145 -5.95 0.26 0.22
C LEU A 145 -7.24 -0.08 0.96
N ALA A 146 -7.27 -1.21 1.66
CA ALA A 146 -8.43 -1.64 2.42
C ALA A 146 -8.77 -0.66 3.55
N GLN A 147 -7.78 -0.33 4.39
CA GLN A 147 -7.94 0.60 5.51
C GLN A 147 -8.36 2.01 5.05
N MET A 148 -7.75 2.53 3.98
CA MET A 148 -8.10 3.84 3.44
C MET A 148 -9.50 3.85 2.83
N THR A 149 -9.90 2.78 2.13
CA THR A 149 -11.25 2.62 1.60
C THR A 149 -12.29 2.56 2.72
N ALA A 150 -12.03 1.77 3.77
CA ALA A 150 -12.88 1.68 4.96
C ALA A 150 -12.98 3.04 5.69
N SER A 151 -11.94 3.87 5.65
CA SER A 151 -11.97 5.25 6.15
C SER A 151 -12.79 6.22 5.28
N GLY A 152 -13.31 5.78 4.14
CA GLY A 152 -14.12 6.57 3.21
C GLY A 152 -13.33 7.25 2.10
N LEU A 153 -12.05 6.92 1.90
CA LEU A 153 -11.31 7.40 0.72
C LEU A 153 -11.73 6.60 -0.51
N ARG A 154 -12.06 7.31 -1.59
CA ARG A 154 -12.32 6.69 -2.88
C ARG A 154 -11.00 6.60 -3.66
N ILE A 155 -10.41 5.41 -3.69
CA ILE A 155 -9.14 5.15 -4.42
C ILE A 155 -9.41 4.41 -5.73
N ILE A 156 -10.35 3.45 -5.73
CA ILE A 156 -10.72 2.63 -6.89
C ILE A 156 -11.97 3.22 -7.56
N PHE A 157 -11.92 3.39 -8.88
CA PHE A 157 -12.90 4.15 -9.67
C PHE A 157 -13.64 3.31 -10.70
N THR A 158 -13.06 2.22 -11.19
CA THR A 158 -13.65 1.39 -12.25
C THR A 158 -13.68 -0.08 -11.86
N LEU A 159 -14.54 -0.86 -12.52
CA LEU A 159 -14.61 -2.30 -12.29
C LEU A 159 -13.38 -3.03 -12.84
N ASP A 160 -12.68 -2.46 -13.83
CA ASP A 160 -11.41 -3.00 -14.30
C ASP A 160 -10.32 -2.85 -13.23
N GLU A 161 -10.31 -1.72 -12.51
CA GLU A 161 -9.44 -1.53 -11.34
C GLU A 161 -9.82 -2.52 -10.22
N VAL A 162 -11.10 -2.76 -9.94
CA VAL A 162 -11.55 -3.80 -8.99
C VAL A 162 -11.03 -5.17 -9.39
N ALA A 163 -11.22 -5.58 -10.64
CA ALA A 163 -10.74 -6.87 -11.13
C ALA A 163 -9.22 -7.00 -11.03
N PHE A 164 -8.49 -5.90 -11.26
CA PHE A 164 -7.05 -5.88 -11.04
C PHE A 164 -6.67 -6.06 -9.56
N ILE A 165 -7.38 -5.42 -8.63
CA ILE A 165 -7.16 -5.63 -7.19
C ILE A 165 -7.45 -7.09 -6.80
N GLN A 166 -8.52 -7.69 -7.32
CA GLN A 166 -8.79 -9.12 -7.11
C GLN A 166 -7.65 -10.00 -7.65
N ASN A 167 -7.03 -9.62 -8.77
CA ASN A 167 -5.84 -10.32 -9.28
C ASN A 167 -4.62 -10.16 -8.37
N LEU A 168 -4.46 -9.02 -7.69
CA LEU A 168 -3.40 -8.83 -6.70
C LEU A 168 -3.64 -9.67 -5.44
N VAL A 169 -4.90 -9.94 -5.07
CA VAL A 169 -5.22 -10.90 -3.99
C VAL A 169 -4.68 -12.29 -4.35
N PHE A 170 -5.03 -12.80 -5.54
CA PHE A 170 -4.49 -14.09 -6.02
C PHE A 170 -2.95 -14.10 -6.12
N TYR A 171 -2.35 -12.93 -6.39
CA TYR A 171 -0.89 -12.78 -6.45
C TYR A 171 -0.22 -12.98 -5.08
N ILE A 172 -0.86 -12.53 -3.98
CA ILE A 172 -0.29 -12.63 -2.63
C ILE A 172 -0.77 -13.83 -1.82
N GLU A 173 -1.85 -14.52 -2.22
CA GLU A 173 -2.38 -15.70 -1.52
C GLU A 173 -1.33 -16.80 -1.33
N ALA A 174 -0.44 -16.99 -2.29
CA ALA A 174 0.64 -17.98 -2.22
C ALA A 174 1.86 -17.53 -1.36
N ALA A 175 1.80 -16.41 -0.64
CA ALA A 175 2.93 -15.85 0.10
C ALA A 175 3.61 -16.85 1.06
N TYR A 176 2.84 -17.75 1.67
CA TYR A 176 3.36 -18.75 2.61
C TYR A 176 4.28 -19.81 1.97
N LYS A 177 4.33 -19.90 0.64
CA LYS A 177 5.18 -20.84 -0.11
C LYS A 177 6.03 -20.19 -1.20
N VAL A 178 5.88 -18.88 -1.43
CA VAL A 178 6.65 -18.12 -2.41
C VAL A 178 7.86 -17.49 -1.74
N ALA A 179 9.05 -17.92 -2.13
CA ALA A 179 10.30 -17.29 -1.72
C ALA A 179 10.50 -15.96 -2.45
N ASP A 180 10.83 -14.90 -1.71
CA ASP A 180 10.91 -13.53 -2.21
C ASP A 180 12.19 -12.83 -1.72
N TYR A 181 12.40 -11.59 -2.17
CA TYR A 181 13.57 -10.78 -1.79
C TYR A 181 13.41 -10.05 -0.44
N GLY A 182 12.21 -10.13 0.15
CA GLY A 182 11.84 -9.51 1.41
C GLY A 182 12.02 -7.98 1.44
N MET A 183 11.86 -7.41 2.63
CA MET A 183 11.90 -5.96 2.81
C MET A 183 13.23 -5.31 2.44
N TRP A 184 14.33 -6.04 2.60
CA TRP A 184 15.67 -5.52 2.35
C TRP A 184 16.18 -5.77 0.94
N GLU A 185 15.35 -6.34 0.06
CA GLU A 185 15.63 -6.51 -1.37
C GLU A 185 16.82 -7.44 -1.65
N ARG A 186 17.15 -8.30 -0.68
CA ARG A 186 18.35 -9.17 -0.71
C ARG A 186 18.02 -10.65 -0.74
N GLY A 187 16.77 -11.01 -0.42
CA GLY A 187 16.37 -12.39 -0.21
C GLY A 187 16.95 -12.91 1.08
N ASP A 188 17.86 -13.86 0.98
CA ASP A 188 18.42 -14.57 2.11
C ASP A 188 19.26 -13.69 3.04
N LYS A 189 19.33 -14.10 4.31
CA LYS A 189 20.09 -13.36 5.35
C LYS A 189 21.60 -13.31 5.09
N THR A 190 22.12 -14.15 4.18
CA THR A 190 23.53 -14.10 3.78
C THR A 190 23.80 -13.09 2.65
N ASN A 191 22.76 -12.41 2.15
CA ASN A 191 22.81 -11.37 1.13
C ASN A 191 23.41 -11.85 -0.21
N GLN A 192 23.10 -13.09 -0.61
CA GLN A 192 23.55 -13.65 -1.88
C GLN A 192 22.57 -13.39 -3.02
N GLY A 193 21.47 -12.68 -2.76
CA GLY A 193 20.43 -12.42 -3.77
C GLY A 193 19.57 -13.66 -4.06
N ILE A 194 19.52 -14.60 -3.11
CA ILE A 194 18.74 -15.83 -3.22
C ILE A 194 17.40 -15.60 -2.52
N PRO A 195 16.26 -15.70 -3.21
CA PRO A 195 14.96 -15.55 -2.55
C PRO A 195 14.78 -16.55 -1.41
N GLU A 196 14.17 -16.11 -0.31
CA GLU A 196 13.82 -16.97 0.82
C GLU A 196 12.39 -16.70 1.28
N LEU A 197 11.84 -17.58 2.11
CA LEU A 197 10.53 -17.34 2.71
C LEU A 197 10.69 -16.30 3.85
N ASN A 198 10.28 -15.07 3.59
CA ASN A 198 10.38 -13.98 4.56
C ASN A 198 9.15 -13.89 5.45
N ALA A 199 9.36 -13.97 6.77
CA ALA A 199 8.27 -13.85 7.75
C ALA A 199 7.52 -12.51 7.65
N SER A 200 8.20 -11.42 7.31
CA SER A 200 7.54 -10.12 7.08
C SER A 200 6.59 -10.16 5.88
N SER A 201 6.96 -10.88 4.82
CA SER A 201 6.13 -11.05 3.63
C SER A 201 4.89 -11.89 3.93
N VAL A 202 5.05 -13.02 4.63
CA VAL A 202 3.93 -13.88 5.03
C VAL A 202 2.98 -13.14 5.98
N GLY A 203 3.51 -12.45 7.00
CA GLY A 203 2.71 -11.70 7.96
C GLY A 203 1.96 -10.53 7.32
N MET A 204 2.59 -9.80 6.40
CA MET A 204 1.94 -8.70 5.68
C MET A 204 0.87 -9.21 4.72
N ALA A 205 1.12 -10.31 4.01
CA ALA A 205 0.14 -10.95 3.15
C ALA A 205 -1.10 -11.36 3.94
N LYS A 206 -0.91 -12.02 5.09
CA LYS A 206 -2.01 -12.37 5.99
C LYS A 206 -2.85 -11.15 6.39
N ALA A 207 -2.20 -10.09 6.87
CA ALA A 207 -2.91 -8.88 7.28
C ALA A 207 -3.69 -8.23 6.12
N ALA A 208 -3.11 -8.23 4.92
CA ALA A 208 -3.75 -7.69 3.73
C ALA A 208 -4.97 -8.51 3.31
N LEU A 209 -4.84 -9.84 3.30
CA LEU A 209 -5.91 -10.78 2.99
C LEU A 209 -7.08 -10.63 3.98
N GLU A 210 -6.80 -10.58 5.29
CA GLU A 210 -7.84 -10.36 6.30
C GLU A 210 -8.52 -8.99 6.19
N ALA A 211 -7.77 -7.94 5.84
CA ALA A 211 -8.32 -6.58 5.78
C ALA A 211 -9.16 -6.31 4.53
N ILE A 212 -8.85 -6.97 3.41
CA ILE A 212 -9.50 -6.72 2.12
C ILE A 212 -10.68 -7.67 1.84
N ASP A 213 -10.78 -8.78 2.57
CA ASP A 213 -11.88 -9.73 2.39
C ASP A 213 -13.24 -9.07 2.66
N GLU A 214 -14.20 -9.38 1.79
CA GLU A 214 -15.56 -8.81 1.75
C GLU A 214 -15.63 -7.27 1.65
N LEU A 215 -14.52 -6.59 1.36
CA LEU A 215 -14.50 -5.14 1.24
C LEU A 215 -15.03 -4.68 -0.11
N ASP A 216 -16.00 -3.74 -0.08
CA ASP A 216 -16.42 -3.01 -1.27
C ASP A 216 -15.45 -1.86 -1.60
N LEU A 217 -14.71 -1.99 -2.70
CA LEU A 217 -13.69 -1.02 -3.12
C LEU A 217 -14.26 0.33 -3.58
N PHE A 218 -15.56 0.42 -3.83
CA PHE A 218 -16.25 1.69 -4.07
C PHE A 218 -16.83 2.30 -2.79
N GLY A 219 -16.64 1.65 -1.64
CA GLY A 219 -17.19 2.04 -0.35
C GLY A 219 -18.71 2.06 -0.39
N ALA A 220 -19.33 3.06 0.24
CA ALA A 220 -20.79 3.18 0.34
C ALA A 220 -21.54 3.31 -1.00
N GLY A 221 -20.82 3.60 -2.10
CA GLY A 221 -21.40 3.73 -3.44
C GLY A 221 -21.33 2.47 -4.31
N GLY A 222 -20.80 1.37 -3.79
CA GLY A 222 -20.59 0.14 -4.54
C GLY A 222 -21.75 -0.86 -4.50
N GLY A 223 -21.44 -2.08 -4.92
CA GLY A 223 -22.35 -3.23 -4.86
C GLY A 223 -21.57 -4.52 -5.10
N GLN A 224 -22.27 -5.64 -5.30
CA GLN A 224 -21.64 -6.98 -5.37
C GLN A 224 -20.45 -7.10 -6.34
N ARG A 225 -20.42 -6.30 -7.41
CA ARG A 225 -19.35 -6.33 -8.42
C ARG A 225 -18.07 -5.61 -8.00
N SER A 226 -18.10 -4.82 -6.93
CA SER A 226 -16.94 -4.09 -6.38
C SER A 226 -16.41 -4.69 -5.08
N VAL A 227 -16.99 -5.81 -4.63
CA VAL A 227 -16.55 -6.56 -3.45
C VAL A 227 -15.38 -7.47 -3.82
N ILE A 228 -14.34 -7.46 -2.98
CA ILE A 228 -13.21 -8.38 -3.07
C ILE A 228 -13.47 -9.62 -2.23
N HIS A 229 -12.99 -10.76 -2.71
CA HIS A 229 -13.14 -12.05 -2.04
C HIS A 229 -11.79 -12.72 -1.85
N VAL A 230 -11.56 -13.24 -0.65
CA VAL A 230 -10.37 -14.01 -0.29
C VAL A 230 -10.78 -15.44 0.04
N LEU A 231 -9.95 -16.42 -0.33
CA LEU A 231 -10.17 -17.81 0.06
C LEU A 231 -9.72 -18.03 1.52
N PRO A 232 -10.61 -18.50 2.43
CA PRO A 232 -10.26 -18.66 3.86
C PRO A 232 -9.07 -19.60 4.10
N ASP A 233 -8.93 -20.65 3.29
CA ASP A 233 -7.84 -21.62 3.41
C ASP A 233 -6.45 -20.98 3.26
N GLU A 234 -6.31 -19.94 2.43
CA GLU A 234 -5.02 -19.27 2.20
C GLU A 234 -4.62 -18.38 3.40
N VAL A 235 -5.60 -17.84 4.13
CA VAL A 235 -5.36 -17.10 5.38
C VAL A 235 -4.86 -18.05 6.46
N GLU A 236 -5.48 -19.22 6.58
CA GLU A 236 -5.07 -20.28 7.52
C GLU A 236 -3.66 -20.81 7.20
N HIS A 237 -3.31 -20.99 5.93
CA HIS A 237 -1.95 -21.36 5.54
C HIS A 237 -0.90 -20.33 5.97
N CYS A 238 -1.20 -19.03 5.85
CA CYS A 238 -0.32 -17.99 6.38
C CYS A 238 -0.23 -18.03 7.91
N GLN A 239 -1.35 -18.27 8.62
CA GLN A 239 -1.40 -18.37 10.08
C GLN A 239 -0.55 -19.54 10.61
N VAL A 240 -0.63 -20.71 9.99
CA VAL A 240 0.15 -21.89 10.40
C VAL A 240 1.64 -21.63 10.30
N ASN A 241 2.11 -21.01 9.20
CA ASN A 241 3.53 -20.68 9.02
C ASN A 241 4.01 -19.57 9.97
N MET A 242 3.09 -18.76 10.47
CA MET A 242 3.35 -17.74 11.48
C MET A 242 3.32 -18.29 12.92
N SER A 243 2.70 -19.43 13.18
CA SER A 243 2.50 -20.00 14.53
C SER A 243 3.77 -20.17 15.41
N PRO A 244 4.99 -20.43 14.87
CA PRO A 244 6.21 -20.46 15.67
C PRO A 244 6.59 -19.08 16.22
N PHE A 245 6.08 -18.02 15.61
CA PHE A 245 6.25 -16.64 16.01
C PHE A 245 4.95 -16.19 16.70
N HIS A 246 4.88 -16.27 18.04
CA HIS A 246 3.73 -15.78 18.83
C HIS A 246 3.47 -14.27 18.58
N TRP A 247 2.79 -13.93 17.48
CA TRP A 247 2.40 -12.57 17.13
C TRP A 247 0.94 -12.56 16.71
N ASP A 248 0.06 -12.06 17.58
CA ASP A 248 -1.25 -11.56 17.18
C ASP A 248 -1.06 -10.27 16.39
N ILE A 249 -0.77 -10.42 15.08
CA ILE A 249 -0.67 -9.29 14.14
C ILE A 249 -1.97 -8.46 14.17
N GLN A 250 -3.13 -9.10 14.38
CA GLN A 250 -4.41 -8.41 14.51
C GLN A 250 -4.42 -7.41 15.67
N GLU A 251 -3.93 -7.76 16.86
CA GLU A 251 -3.87 -6.79 17.96
C GLU A 251 -2.85 -5.68 17.69
N ALA A 252 -1.71 -5.99 17.08
CA ALA A 252 -0.65 -5.00 16.87
C ALA A 252 -1.01 -3.97 15.78
N ILE A 253 -1.65 -4.38 14.70
CA ILE A 253 -2.06 -3.49 13.59
C ILE A 253 -3.36 -2.75 13.94
N MET A 254 -4.34 -3.39 14.57
CA MET A 254 -5.60 -2.74 14.96
C MET A 254 -5.44 -1.76 16.14
N LYS A 255 -4.41 -1.91 16.98
CA LYS A 255 -4.10 -0.93 18.06
C LYS A 255 -3.29 0.29 17.59
N LEU A 256 -2.86 0.33 16.32
CA LEU A 256 -2.11 1.46 15.76
C LEU A 256 -2.99 2.55 15.11
N PHE A 257 -4.32 2.36 15.07
CA PHE A 257 -5.31 3.34 14.60
C PHE A 257 -6.53 3.41 15.53
#